data_AF-A0A7H4P3V5-F1
#
_entry.id   AF-A0A7H4P3V5-F1
#
_cell.length_a   1.000
_cell.length_b   1.000
_cell.length_c   1.000
_cell.angle_alpha   90.00
_cell.angle_beta   90.00
_cell.angle_gamma   90.00
#
_symmetry.space_group_name_H-M   'P 1'
#
loop_
_entity.id
_entity.type
_entity.pdbx_description
1 polymer ?
#
loop_
_entity_poly.entity_id
_entity_poly.type
_entity_poly.pdbx_seq_one_letter_code
_entity_poly.pdbx_strand_id
1 'polypeptide(L)'
;MNDSLSRHRLWIFLFLIAVLSFGTGLCYWQMQKKVDNDIHARLQQAIASLDVTVSHAEQAANMAEPFYGKSCNENVLTELRTLVATIPDVRTVNLGKDNEIYCTSVYGGRKFQFDRRQYTHGALRLLSGSEITPLHPLMVYSEQDDRGNTILVGVDGYYLYNILNVLDGDAHLYLQVGDRVMTHKGEVTTTPGIRVPVRMESEQFHYSVIADRHYASGPGAFIRYEQHTLIAIILASLLLTFLFRNYLRYRNTIEYQLRQAIELKQLKPYIQPIIGSDTGQIVGGEVLVRWEHPKQGFIAPDKFISVAETDRSYQRSDGDLLC
;
A
#
# COMPACT_ATOMS: atom_id res chain seq x y z
N MET A 1 -30.83 0.64 39.01
CA MET A 1 -30.60 1.76 38.07
C MET A 1 -29.15 1.89 37.60
N ASN A 2 -28.13 1.54 38.41
CA ASN A 2 -26.72 1.61 38.00
C ASN A 2 -26.30 0.63 36.88
N ASP A 3 -26.98 -0.51 36.77
CA ASP A 3 -26.55 -1.62 35.91
C ASP A 3 -26.96 -1.48 34.42
N SER A 4 -28.00 -0.67 34.13
CA SER A 4 -28.39 -0.37 32.74
C SER A 4 -27.53 0.74 32.13
N LEU A 5 -27.13 1.73 32.95
CA LEU A 5 -26.24 2.82 32.57
C LEU A 5 -24.82 2.34 32.28
N SER A 6 -24.30 1.39 33.08
CA SER A 6 -23.00 0.75 32.84
C SER A 6 -23.01 -0.06 31.54
N ARG A 7 -24.06 -0.86 31.30
CA ARG A 7 -24.25 -1.63 30.06
C ARG A 7 -24.34 -0.73 28.83
N HIS A 8 -25.09 0.38 28.88
CA HIS A 8 -25.17 1.30 27.74
C HIS A 8 -23.83 1.95 27.40
N ARG A 9 -23.06 2.36 28.42
CA ARG A 9 -21.70 2.89 28.21
C ARG A 9 -20.77 1.84 27.60
N LEU A 10 -20.88 0.58 28.06
CA LEU A 10 -20.13 -0.54 27.50
C LEU A 10 -20.46 -0.76 26.01
N TRP A 11 -21.74 -0.78 25.62
CA TRP A 11 -22.13 -0.94 24.21
C TRP A 11 -21.65 0.20 23.31
N ILE A 12 -21.69 1.44 23.78
CA ILE A 12 -21.17 2.59 23.03
C ILE A 12 -19.65 2.49 22.85
N PHE A 13 -18.93 2.08 23.90
CA PHE A 13 -17.49 1.88 23.84
C PHE A 13 -17.10 0.73 22.90
N LEU A 14 -17.80 -0.41 22.99
CA LEU A 14 -17.62 -1.54 22.07
C LEU A 14 -17.92 -1.14 20.62
N PHE A 15 -18.95 -0.35 20.39
CA PHE A 15 -19.27 0.16 19.05
C PHE A 15 -18.16 1.05 18.50
N LEU A 16 -17.63 1.99 19.31
CA LEU A 16 -16.51 2.84 18.90
C LEU A 16 -15.27 2.01 18.52
N ILE A 17 -14.90 1.02 19.35
CA ILE A 17 -13.78 0.12 19.06
C ILE A 17 -14.04 -0.69 17.79
N ALA A 18 -15.25 -1.21 17.60
CA ALA A 18 -15.59 -1.99 16.42
C ALA A 18 -15.46 -1.16 15.13
N VAL A 19 -15.95 0.08 15.11
CA VAL A 19 -15.84 0.96 13.95
C VAL A 19 -14.38 1.36 13.69
N LEU A 20 -13.62 1.70 14.73
CA LEU A 20 -12.20 2.05 14.61
C LEU A 20 -11.38 0.87 14.07
N SER A 21 -11.54 -0.32 14.66
CA SER A 21 -10.79 -1.52 14.24
C SER A 21 -11.14 -1.97 12.83
N PHE A 22 -12.42 -1.86 12.44
CA PHE A 22 -12.84 -2.17 11.07
C PHE A 22 -12.26 -1.17 10.07
N GLY A 23 -12.33 0.13 10.38
CA GLY A 23 -11.79 1.18 9.52
C GLY A 23 -10.28 1.09 9.33
N THR A 24 -9.53 0.91 10.42
CA THR A 24 -8.07 0.75 10.35
C THR A 24 -7.67 -0.55 9.65
N GLY A 25 -8.39 -1.65 9.88
CA GLY A 25 -8.16 -2.91 9.19
C GLY A 25 -8.37 -2.82 7.68
N LEU A 26 -9.45 -2.16 7.24
CA LEU A 26 -9.73 -1.97 5.81
C LEU A 26 -8.69 -1.07 5.13
N CYS A 27 -8.29 0.03 5.79
CA CYS A 27 -7.21 0.89 5.27
C CYS A 27 -5.85 0.19 5.24
N TYR A 28 -5.54 -0.61 6.25
CA TYR A 28 -4.31 -1.41 6.25
C TYR A 28 -4.31 -2.41 5.08
N TRP A 29 -5.43 -3.11 4.86
CA TRP A 29 -5.58 -4.02 3.73
C TRP A 29 -5.45 -3.30 2.37
N GLN A 30 -6.09 -2.14 2.23
CA GLN A 30 -5.99 -1.31 1.01
C GLN A 30 -4.56 -0.81 0.77
N MET A 31 -3.86 -0.38 1.82
CA MET A 31 -2.47 0.04 1.75
C MET A 31 -1.58 -1.11 1.25
N GLN A 32 -1.72 -2.31 1.81
CA GLN A 32 -0.91 -3.46 1.38
C GLN A 32 -1.08 -3.73 -0.12
N LYS A 33 -2.32 -3.70 -0.62
CA LYS A 33 -2.61 -3.89 -2.04
C LYS A 33 -2.02 -2.76 -2.91
N LYS A 34 -2.06 -1.51 -2.44
CA LYS A 34 -1.49 -0.36 -3.14
C LYS A 34 0.04 -0.44 -3.20
N VAL A 35 0.68 -0.78 -2.09
CA VAL A 35 2.14 -0.97 -2.00
C VAL A 35 2.60 -2.08 -2.94
N ASP A 36 1.87 -3.20 -3.00
CA ASP A 36 2.21 -4.30 -3.91
C ASP A 36 2.17 -3.86 -5.37
N ASN A 37 1.10 -3.16 -5.78
CA ASN A 37 1.00 -2.65 -7.16
C ASN A 37 2.08 -1.61 -7.49
N ASP A 38 2.38 -0.71 -6.55
CA ASP A 38 3.42 0.33 -6.72
C ASP A 38 4.81 -0.28 -6.87
N ILE A 39 5.15 -1.29 -6.06
CA ILE A 39 6.42 -2.03 -6.18
C ILE A 39 6.55 -2.67 -7.56
N HIS A 40 5.51 -3.35 -8.05
CA HIS A 40 5.56 -4.00 -9.37
C HIS A 40 5.73 -2.97 -10.50
N ALA A 41 5.00 -1.85 -10.45
CA ALA A 41 5.13 -0.79 -11.45
C ALA A 41 6.54 -0.17 -11.47
N ARG A 42 7.13 0.07 -10.29
CA ARG A 42 8.51 0.57 -10.17
C ARG A 42 9.54 -0.43 -10.68
N LEU A 43 9.39 -1.72 -10.36
CA LEU A 43 10.27 -2.78 -10.87
C LEU A 43 10.22 -2.85 -12.40
N GLN A 44 9.02 -2.79 -12.99
CA GLN A 44 8.86 -2.75 -14.44
C GLN A 44 9.54 -1.51 -15.06
N GLN A 45 9.34 -0.33 -14.47
CA GLN A 45 9.96 0.91 -14.95
C GLN A 45 11.49 0.86 -14.82
N ALA A 46 12.01 0.27 -13.73
CA ALA A 46 13.44 0.11 -13.51
C ALA A 46 14.06 -0.82 -14.54
N ILE A 47 13.46 -1.98 -14.80
CA ILE A 47 13.92 -2.90 -15.85
C ILE A 47 13.84 -2.24 -17.21
N ALA A 48 12.72 -1.60 -17.58
CA ALA A 48 12.61 -0.95 -18.87
C ALA A 48 13.69 0.13 -19.09
N SER A 49 14.05 0.88 -18.05
CA SER A 49 15.07 1.92 -18.13
C SER A 49 16.48 1.33 -18.16
N LEU A 50 16.75 0.29 -17.37
CA LEU A 50 18.03 -0.40 -17.35
C LEU A 50 18.28 -1.22 -18.62
N ASP A 51 17.25 -1.83 -19.20
CA ASP A 51 17.35 -2.54 -20.48
C ASP A 51 17.78 -1.58 -21.58
N VAL A 52 17.22 -0.36 -21.63
CA VAL A 52 17.69 0.67 -22.56
C VAL A 52 19.17 0.99 -22.34
N THR A 53 19.58 1.24 -21.09
CA THR A 53 20.99 1.50 -20.76
C THR A 53 21.93 0.35 -21.16
N VAL A 54 21.55 -0.91 -20.91
CA VAL A 54 22.37 -2.08 -21.30
C VAL A 54 22.34 -2.30 -22.81
N SER A 55 21.22 -2.00 -23.48
CA SER A 55 21.11 -2.08 -24.95
C SER A 55 22.07 -1.12 -25.67
N HIS A 56 22.39 0.05 -25.09
CA HIS A 56 23.46 0.91 -25.61
C HIS A 56 24.84 0.23 -25.54
N ALA A 57 25.10 -0.56 -24.50
CA ALA A 57 26.34 -1.31 -24.38
C ALA A 57 26.42 -2.46 -25.41
N GLU A 58 25.32 -3.17 -25.62
CA GLU A 58 25.18 -4.18 -26.68
C GLU A 58 25.38 -3.55 -28.07
N GLN A 59 24.77 -2.39 -28.34
CA GLN A 59 24.95 -1.65 -29.58
C GLN A 59 26.42 -1.27 -29.80
N ALA A 60 27.11 -0.77 -28.77
CA ALA A 60 28.53 -0.47 -28.86
C ALA A 60 29.39 -1.71 -29.11
N ALA A 61 29.01 -2.86 -28.54
CA ALA A 61 29.71 -4.13 -28.79
C ALA A 61 29.55 -4.57 -30.26
N ASN A 62 28.31 -4.57 -30.76
CA ASN A 62 28.00 -4.88 -32.16
C ASN A 62 28.73 -3.95 -33.14
N MET A 63 28.80 -2.64 -32.85
CA MET A 63 29.54 -1.68 -33.69
C MET A 63 31.05 -1.85 -33.61
N ALA A 64 31.57 -2.48 -32.54
CA ALA A 64 32.98 -2.77 -32.36
C ALA A 64 33.40 -4.13 -32.95
N GLU A 65 32.45 -4.99 -33.34
CA GLU A 65 32.69 -6.31 -33.96
C GLU A 65 33.71 -6.29 -35.12
N PRO A 66 33.69 -5.31 -36.06
CA PRO A 66 34.67 -5.26 -37.15
C PRO A 66 36.13 -5.08 -36.70
N PHE A 67 36.37 -4.80 -35.41
CA PHE A 67 37.71 -4.65 -34.83
C PHE A 67 38.19 -5.90 -34.09
N TYR A 68 37.41 -6.99 -34.05
CA TYR A 68 37.84 -8.26 -33.47
C TYR A 68 39.21 -8.71 -33.98
N GLY A 69 40.11 -9.03 -33.05
CA GLY A 69 41.44 -9.56 -33.32
C GLY A 69 42.40 -8.58 -34.02
N LYS A 70 41.99 -7.34 -34.34
CA LYS A 70 42.87 -6.32 -34.92
C LYS A 70 43.86 -5.81 -33.89
N SER A 71 45.05 -5.39 -34.32
CA SER A 71 46.03 -4.75 -33.44
C SER A 71 45.56 -3.36 -33.00
N CYS A 72 45.97 -2.94 -31.80
CA CYS A 72 45.62 -1.64 -31.23
C CYS A 72 46.46 -0.52 -31.87
N ASN A 73 46.08 -0.11 -33.07
CA ASN A 73 46.69 1.02 -33.79
C ASN A 73 45.83 2.30 -33.65
N GLU A 74 46.34 3.45 -34.12
CA GLU A 74 45.64 4.73 -34.01
C GLU A 74 44.26 4.75 -34.69
N ASN A 75 44.09 4.02 -35.80
CA ASN A 75 42.80 3.95 -36.49
C ASN A 75 41.77 3.20 -35.64
N VAL A 76 42.12 2.02 -35.12
CA VAL A 76 41.24 1.26 -34.21
C VAL A 76 40.93 2.08 -32.97
N LEU A 77 41.94 2.72 -32.37
CA LEU A 77 41.76 3.53 -31.17
C LEU A 77 40.83 4.74 -31.41
N THR A 78 40.94 5.38 -32.57
CA THR A 78 40.06 6.49 -32.98
C THR A 78 38.62 6.01 -33.07
N GLU A 79 38.38 4.87 -33.73
CA GLU A 79 37.03 4.30 -33.84
C GLU A 79 36.44 3.92 -32.48
N LEU A 80 37.20 3.23 -31.62
CA LEU A 80 36.73 2.88 -30.27
C LEU A 80 36.38 4.12 -29.44
N ARG A 81 37.14 5.21 -29.58
CA ARG A 81 36.84 6.48 -28.90
C ARG A 81 35.62 7.17 -29.48
N THR A 82 35.42 7.08 -30.80
CA THR A 82 34.20 7.57 -31.45
C THR A 82 32.97 6.85 -30.89
N LEU A 83 33.00 5.53 -30.74
CA LEU A 83 31.89 4.76 -30.16
C LEU A 83 31.54 5.24 -28.74
N VAL A 84 32.53 5.45 -27.89
CA VAL A 84 32.33 5.98 -26.52
C VAL A 84 31.77 7.40 -26.55
N ALA A 85 32.12 8.21 -27.56
CA ALA A 85 31.66 9.59 -27.67
C ALA A 85 30.25 9.72 -28.28
N THR A 86 29.79 8.75 -29.07
CA THR A 86 28.53 8.82 -29.82
C THR A 86 27.41 7.97 -29.22
N ILE A 87 27.74 6.93 -28.46
CA ILE A 87 26.75 6.02 -27.86
C ILE A 87 26.50 6.41 -26.40
N PRO A 88 25.24 6.63 -25.99
CA PRO A 88 24.91 7.01 -24.62
C PRO A 88 25.31 5.94 -23.59
N ASP A 89 25.53 6.36 -22.34
CA ASP A 89 25.83 5.52 -21.15
C ASP A 89 27.12 4.68 -21.22
N VAL A 90 27.75 4.59 -22.39
CA VAL A 90 29.00 3.86 -22.62
C VAL A 90 30.18 4.68 -22.10
N ARG A 91 30.92 4.09 -21.17
CA ARG A 91 32.13 4.68 -20.58
C ARG A 91 33.41 4.21 -21.25
N THR A 92 33.47 2.93 -21.62
CA THR A 92 34.67 2.34 -22.23
C THR A 92 34.27 1.26 -23.22
N VAL A 93 35.03 1.14 -24.31
CA VAL A 93 34.99 -0.02 -25.20
C VAL A 93 36.38 -0.62 -25.23
N ASN A 94 36.48 -1.92 -25.01
CA ASN A 94 37.75 -2.62 -24.91
C ASN A 94 37.72 -3.89 -25.77
N LEU A 95 38.84 -4.19 -26.41
CA LEU A 95 39.07 -5.41 -27.17
C LEU A 95 39.96 -6.34 -26.35
N GLY A 96 39.57 -7.59 -26.27
CA GLY A 96 40.29 -8.64 -25.57
C GLY A 96 40.40 -9.92 -26.38
N LYS A 97 41.31 -10.78 -25.98
CA LYS A 97 41.49 -12.12 -26.51
C LYS A 97 42.07 -13.00 -25.42
N ASP A 98 41.58 -14.24 -25.29
CA ASP A 98 42.10 -15.23 -24.34
C ASP A 98 42.19 -14.69 -22.89
N ASN A 99 41.13 -14.04 -22.40
CA ASN A 99 41.04 -13.41 -21.05
C ASN A 99 42.03 -12.24 -20.80
N GLU A 100 42.65 -11.69 -21.84
CA GLU A 100 43.48 -10.48 -21.77
C GLU A 100 42.87 -9.37 -22.61
N ILE A 101 42.60 -8.22 -22.00
CA ILE A 101 42.29 -6.98 -22.71
C ILE A 101 43.58 -6.47 -23.31
N TYR A 102 43.61 -6.25 -24.63
CA TYR A 102 44.80 -5.79 -25.34
C TYR A 102 44.64 -4.38 -25.94
N CYS A 103 43.41 -3.85 -26.02
CA CYS A 103 43.15 -2.50 -26.50
C CYS A 103 42.00 -1.87 -25.72
N THR A 104 42.20 -0.66 -25.22
CA THR A 104 41.19 0.09 -24.44
C THR A 104 40.98 1.46 -25.07
N SER A 105 39.73 1.95 -25.11
CA SER A 105 39.43 3.30 -25.60
C SER A 105 40.12 4.41 -24.77
N VAL A 106 40.44 4.11 -23.50
CA VAL A 106 41.05 5.04 -22.54
C VAL A 106 42.58 5.04 -22.65
N TYR A 107 43.24 3.88 -22.50
CA TYR A 107 44.71 3.77 -22.40
C TYR A 107 45.39 3.18 -23.64
N GLY A 108 44.65 2.89 -24.72
CA GLY A 108 45.19 2.25 -25.90
C GLY A 108 45.67 0.83 -25.60
N GLY A 109 46.86 0.47 -26.08
CA GLY A 109 47.40 -0.90 -26.05
C GLY A 109 47.87 -1.43 -24.69
N ARG A 110 47.49 -0.78 -23.58
CA ARG A 110 47.80 -1.28 -22.23
C ARG A 110 47.00 -2.54 -21.95
N LYS A 111 47.69 -3.58 -21.48
CA LYS A 111 47.10 -4.90 -21.23
C LYS A 111 46.53 -5.03 -19.83
N PHE A 112 45.37 -5.65 -19.71
CA PHE A 112 44.70 -5.94 -18.44
C PHE A 112 44.13 -7.35 -18.46
N GLN A 113 44.11 -8.02 -17.31
CA GLN A 113 43.58 -9.38 -17.19
C GLN A 113 42.11 -9.33 -16.75
N PHE A 114 41.28 -10.25 -17.27
CA PHE A 114 39.90 -10.41 -16.82
C PHE A 114 39.51 -11.90 -16.75
N ASP A 115 38.58 -12.26 -15.86
CA ASP A 115 38.06 -13.63 -15.77
C ASP A 115 36.61 -13.68 -16.25
N ARG A 116 36.40 -14.35 -17.39
CA ARG A 116 35.07 -14.54 -17.99
C ARG A 116 34.13 -15.36 -17.12
N ARG A 117 34.64 -16.23 -16.23
CA ARG A 117 33.80 -17.04 -15.32
C ARG A 117 33.05 -16.19 -14.29
N GLN A 118 33.48 -14.94 -14.10
CA GLN A 118 32.85 -13.98 -13.21
C GLN A 118 31.73 -13.18 -13.91
N TYR A 119 31.41 -13.49 -15.17
CA TYR A 119 30.29 -12.91 -15.92
C TYR A 119 29.07 -13.83 -15.85
N THR A 120 27.93 -13.24 -15.50
CA THR A 120 26.63 -13.93 -15.43
C THR A 120 26.22 -14.31 -16.84
N HIS A 121 26.00 -15.62 -17.06
CA HIS A 121 25.78 -16.21 -18.38
C HIS A 121 26.82 -15.80 -19.44
N GLY A 122 28.03 -15.41 -19.01
CA GLY A 122 29.11 -14.96 -19.90
C GLY A 122 28.92 -13.57 -20.52
N ALA A 123 27.84 -12.85 -20.20
CA ALA A 123 27.49 -11.58 -20.85
C ALA A 123 27.63 -10.36 -19.93
N LEU A 124 27.24 -10.45 -18.67
CA LEU A 124 27.18 -9.28 -17.79
C LEU A 124 27.91 -9.45 -16.48
N ARG A 125 28.58 -8.38 -16.05
CA ARG A 125 29.27 -8.34 -14.77
C ARG A 125 29.14 -6.98 -14.11
N LEU A 126 28.83 -6.98 -12.82
CA LEU A 126 28.83 -5.79 -11.99
C LEU A 126 30.13 -5.68 -11.19
N LEU A 127 30.72 -4.49 -11.16
CA LEU A 127 31.96 -4.19 -10.46
C LEU A 127 31.74 -3.03 -9.50
N SER A 128 32.37 -3.10 -8.32
CA SER A 128 32.44 -1.98 -7.35
C SER A 128 33.39 -0.87 -7.79
N GLY A 129 34.25 -1.16 -8.76
CA GLY A 129 35.34 -0.30 -9.21
C GLY A 129 36.18 -0.98 -10.29
N SER A 130 37.00 -0.19 -10.97
CA SER A 130 38.03 -0.68 -11.89
C SER A 130 39.43 -0.22 -11.44
N GLU A 131 40.50 -0.71 -12.08
CA GLU A 131 41.85 -0.17 -11.88
C GLU A 131 41.95 1.34 -12.20
N ILE A 132 41.03 1.83 -13.04
CA ILE A 132 40.95 3.21 -13.51
C ILE A 132 40.16 4.07 -12.51
N THR A 133 39.03 3.53 -12.06
CA THR A 133 38.11 4.20 -11.14
C THR A 133 37.73 3.27 -9.99
N PRO A 134 38.59 3.15 -8.97
CA PRO A 134 38.42 2.16 -7.90
C PRO A 134 37.17 2.37 -7.04
N LEU A 135 36.65 3.60 -7.00
CA LEU A 135 35.52 4.01 -6.16
C LEU A 135 34.22 4.25 -6.96
N HIS A 136 34.22 3.96 -8.26
CA HIS A 136 33.03 4.12 -9.09
C HIS A 136 32.55 2.77 -9.60
N PRO A 137 31.33 2.34 -9.25
CA PRO A 137 30.78 1.11 -9.77
C PRO A 137 30.64 1.20 -11.30
N LEU A 138 30.72 0.05 -11.96
CA LEU A 138 30.42 -0.06 -13.37
C LEU A 138 29.82 -1.43 -13.68
N MET A 139 29.04 -1.48 -14.74
CA MET A 139 28.61 -2.75 -15.33
C MET A 139 29.39 -2.98 -16.61
N VAL A 140 29.84 -4.20 -16.84
CA VAL A 140 30.54 -4.59 -18.07
C VAL A 140 29.67 -5.57 -18.83
N TYR A 141 29.28 -5.17 -20.04
CA TYR A 141 28.72 -6.05 -21.07
C TYR A 141 29.86 -6.69 -21.85
N SER A 142 29.75 -7.99 -22.12
CA SER A 142 30.74 -8.78 -22.82
C SER A 142 30.11 -9.59 -23.93
N GLU A 143 30.76 -9.56 -25.08
CA GLU A 143 30.45 -10.40 -26.23
C GLU A 143 31.73 -11.10 -26.69
N GLN A 144 31.61 -12.30 -27.25
CA GLN A 144 32.76 -13.05 -27.76
C GLN A 144 32.38 -13.88 -28.97
N ASP A 145 33.32 -13.94 -29.92
CA ASP A 145 33.21 -14.80 -31.09
C ASP A 145 33.72 -16.23 -30.82
N ASP A 146 33.47 -17.13 -31.78
CA ASP A 146 33.93 -18.53 -31.71
C ASP A 146 35.46 -18.68 -31.66
N ARG A 147 36.22 -17.60 -31.89
CA ARG A 147 37.69 -17.58 -31.92
C ARG A 147 38.31 -17.04 -30.64
N GLY A 148 37.49 -16.74 -29.62
CA GLY A 148 37.94 -16.24 -28.32
C GLY A 148 38.24 -14.74 -28.29
N ASN A 149 37.97 -14.00 -29.38
CA ASN A 149 38.03 -12.54 -29.37
C ASN A 149 36.83 -12.01 -28.59
N THR A 150 37.07 -11.05 -27.71
CA THR A 150 36.07 -10.55 -26.77
C THR A 150 35.97 -9.04 -26.87
N ILE A 151 34.75 -8.52 -26.91
CA ILE A 151 34.47 -7.10 -26.73
C ILE A 151 33.90 -6.90 -25.34
N LEU A 152 34.40 -5.86 -24.66
CA LEU A 152 34.02 -5.51 -23.30
C LEU A 152 33.62 -4.04 -23.27
N VAL A 153 32.33 -3.80 -23.07
CA VAL A 153 31.75 -2.47 -23.00
C VAL A 153 31.41 -2.16 -21.55
N GLY A 154 32.03 -1.10 -21.01
CA GLY A 154 31.76 -0.62 -19.66
C GLY A 154 30.69 0.45 -19.68
N VAL A 155 29.63 0.26 -18.90
CA VAL A 155 28.57 1.23 -18.60
C VAL A 155 28.88 1.89 -17.26
N ASP A 156 28.79 3.22 -17.20
CA ASP A 156 29.03 3.94 -15.94
C ASP A 156 27.94 3.60 -14.90
N GLY A 157 28.36 3.20 -13.71
CA GLY A 157 27.44 2.88 -12.63
C GLY A 157 26.59 4.07 -12.18
N TYR A 158 27.01 5.31 -12.47
CA TYR A 158 26.21 6.51 -12.22
C TYR A 158 24.79 6.40 -12.79
N TYR A 159 24.65 6.03 -14.06
CA TYR A 159 23.35 5.93 -14.71
C TYR A 159 22.50 4.84 -14.06
N LEU A 160 23.12 3.70 -13.76
CA LEU A 160 22.45 2.55 -13.16
C LEU A 160 21.89 2.87 -11.78
N TYR A 161 22.71 3.37 -10.85
CA TYR A 161 22.21 3.65 -9.50
C TYR A 161 21.32 4.90 -9.48
N ASN A 162 21.49 5.84 -10.41
CA ASN A 162 20.60 7.00 -10.50
C ASN A 162 19.18 6.60 -10.93
N ILE A 163 19.04 5.64 -11.86
CA ILE A 163 17.73 5.04 -12.20
C ILE A 163 17.11 4.43 -10.94
N LEU A 164 17.87 3.64 -10.18
CA LEU A 164 17.40 3.05 -8.92
C LEU A 164 17.01 4.13 -7.91
N ASN A 165 17.82 5.17 -7.74
CA ASN A 165 17.61 6.26 -6.78
C ASN A 165 16.34 7.08 -7.09
N VAL A 166 16.08 7.36 -8.36
CA VAL A 166 14.86 8.06 -8.80
C VAL A 166 13.61 7.20 -8.54
N LEU A 167 13.73 5.88 -8.68
CA LEU A 167 12.62 4.94 -8.54
C LEU A 167 12.50 4.33 -7.13
N ASP A 168 13.47 4.56 -6.24
CA ASP A 168 13.70 3.92 -4.94
C ASP A 168 12.46 3.93 -4.03
N GLY A 169 11.77 5.08 -4.02
CA GLY A 169 10.53 5.28 -3.26
C GLY A 169 10.66 4.83 -1.80
N ASP A 170 9.65 4.10 -1.33
CA ASP A 170 9.60 3.56 0.03
C ASP A 170 10.07 2.09 0.12
N ALA A 171 10.49 1.48 -0.99
CA ALA A 171 10.74 0.04 -1.08
C ALA A 171 12.18 -0.30 -1.44
N HIS A 172 13.12 0.65 -1.38
CA HIS A 172 14.55 0.54 -1.69
C HIS A 172 14.92 -0.44 -2.81
N LEU A 173 15.33 0.08 -3.96
CA LEU A 173 15.68 -0.71 -5.13
C LEU A 173 17.15 -1.12 -5.16
N TYR A 174 17.38 -2.31 -5.67
CA TYR A 174 18.69 -2.92 -5.83
C TYR A 174 18.81 -3.55 -7.22
N LEU A 175 19.98 -3.43 -7.85
CA LEU A 175 20.31 -4.11 -9.08
C LEU A 175 21.19 -5.32 -8.78
N GLN A 176 20.74 -6.51 -9.14
CA GLN A 176 21.48 -7.76 -9.00
C GLN A 176 21.98 -8.25 -10.37
N VAL A 177 23.29 -8.53 -10.43
CA VAL A 177 23.93 -9.19 -11.57
C VAL A 177 24.77 -10.34 -11.00
N GLY A 178 24.30 -11.57 -11.19
CA GLY A 178 24.92 -12.76 -10.59
C GLY A 178 24.84 -12.73 -9.05
N ASP A 179 25.97 -12.87 -8.39
CA ASP A 179 26.12 -12.84 -6.92
C ASP A 179 26.28 -11.43 -6.35
N ARG A 180 26.40 -10.41 -7.21
CA ARG A 180 26.63 -9.03 -6.79
C ARG A 180 25.38 -8.19 -6.90
N VAL A 181 25.22 -7.30 -5.93
CA VAL A 181 24.07 -6.42 -5.78
C VAL A 181 24.55 -4.99 -5.58
N MET A 182 24.03 -4.07 -6.39
CA MET A 182 24.24 -2.63 -6.27
C MET A 182 23.03 -1.97 -5.61
N THR A 183 23.28 -1.10 -4.64
CA THR A 183 22.25 -0.28 -3.99
C THR A 183 21.93 0.97 -4.81
N HIS A 184 20.82 1.66 -4.50
CA HIS A 184 20.51 2.98 -5.06
C HIS A 184 21.58 4.07 -4.79
N LYS A 185 22.56 3.80 -3.92
CA LYS A 185 23.70 4.69 -3.64
C LYS A 185 24.96 4.35 -4.44
N GLY A 186 24.91 3.30 -5.27
CA GLY A 186 26.05 2.81 -6.04
C GLY A 186 27.01 1.91 -5.25
N GLU A 187 26.64 1.47 -4.05
CA GLU A 187 27.45 0.52 -3.28
C GLU A 187 27.22 -0.90 -3.80
N VAL A 188 28.29 -1.63 -4.12
CA VAL A 188 28.21 -3.01 -4.64
C VAL A 188 28.68 -4.00 -3.58
N THR A 189 27.80 -4.94 -3.21
CA THR A 189 28.04 -5.99 -2.19
C THR A 189 27.58 -7.37 -2.69
N THR A 190 28.00 -8.44 -2.03
CA THR A 190 27.49 -9.80 -2.24
C THR A 190 26.49 -10.22 -1.15
N THR A 191 26.41 -9.48 -0.05
CA THR A 191 25.51 -9.75 1.08
C THR A 191 24.60 -8.55 1.30
N PRO A 192 23.55 -8.38 0.48
CA PRO A 192 22.63 -7.26 0.64
C PRO A 192 21.76 -7.46 1.89
N GLY A 193 21.53 -6.39 2.65
CA GLY A 193 20.69 -6.40 3.87
C GLY A 193 19.18 -6.46 3.60
N ILE A 194 18.75 -7.18 2.56
CA ILE A 194 17.36 -7.24 2.09
C ILE A 194 16.57 -8.21 2.95
N ARG A 195 15.44 -7.76 3.50
CA ARG A 195 14.60 -8.59 4.39
C ARG A 195 13.43 -9.24 3.68
N VAL A 196 12.71 -8.48 2.85
CA VAL A 196 11.50 -8.95 2.16
C VAL A 196 11.64 -8.67 0.66
N PRO A 197 12.37 -9.54 -0.08
CA PRO A 197 12.67 -9.30 -1.48
C PRO A 197 11.45 -9.51 -2.38
N VAL A 198 11.19 -8.54 -3.26
CA VAL A 198 10.35 -8.71 -4.45
C VAL A 198 11.26 -8.55 -5.66
N ARG A 199 11.42 -9.60 -6.46
CA ARG A 199 12.37 -9.64 -7.58
C ARG A 199 11.64 -9.64 -8.91
N MET A 200 12.21 -8.92 -9.88
CA MET A 200 11.87 -9.02 -11.29
C MET A 200 13.16 -9.19 -12.11
N GLU A 201 13.14 -10.05 -13.12
CA GLU A 201 14.29 -10.36 -13.98
C GLU A 201 14.10 -9.75 -15.37
N SER A 202 15.17 -9.23 -15.96
CA SER A 202 15.19 -8.80 -17.36
C SER A 202 15.21 -10.03 -18.28
N GLU A 203 14.27 -10.08 -19.22
CA GLU A 203 14.19 -11.16 -20.21
C GLU A 203 15.34 -11.13 -21.22
N GLN A 204 15.88 -9.94 -21.52
CA GLN A 204 16.94 -9.76 -22.52
C GLN A 204 18.33 -10.00 -21.95
N PHE A 205 18.57 -9.55 -20.71
CA PHE A 205 19.92 -9.44 -20.17
C PHE A 205 20.15 -10.26 -18.89
N HIS A 206 19.14 -10.96 -18.36
CA HIS A 206 19.28 -11.86 -17.20
C HIS A 206 19.88 -11.23 -15.93
N TYR A 207 19.79 -9.91 -15.78
CA TYR A 207 19.97 -9.24 -14.50
C TYR A 207 18.60 -9.14 -13.79
N SER A 208 18.61 -8.89 -12.49
CA SER A 208 17.37 -8.71 -11.72
C SER A 208 17.36 -7.38 -10.99
N VAL A 209 16.18 -6.77 -10.86
CA VAL A 209 15.93 -5.66 -9.93
C VAL A 209 15.16 -6.21 -8.73
N ILE A 210 15.59 -5.85 -7.52
CA ILE A 210 14.97 -6.26 -6.27
C ILE A 210 14.45 -5.02 -5.55
N ALA A 211 13.23 -5.10 -5.02
CA ALA A 211 12.69 -4.15 -4.04
C ALA A 211 12.63 -4.82 -2.65
N ASP A 212 13.04 -4.12 -1.60
CA ASP A 212 12.82 -4.54 -0.21
C ASP A 212 11.50 -3.98 0.34
N ARG A 213 10.47 -4.82 0.34
CA ARG A 213 9.12 -4.48 0.83
C ARG A 213 9.09 -4.16 2.34
N HIS A 214 10.13 -4.49 3.10
CA HIS A 214 10.15 -4.27 4.56
C HIS A 214 9.88 -2.81 4.95
N TYR A 215 10.45 -1.87 4.19
CA TYR A 215 10.34 -0.43 4.46
C TYR A 215 8.96 0.14 4.11
N ALA A 216 8.32 -0.41 3.08
CA ALA A 216 7.01 0.05 2.60
C ALA A 216 5.81 -0.56 3.33
N SER A 217 5.98 -1.70 4.03
CA SER A 217 4.86 -2.50 4.57
C SER A 217 4.78 -2.58 6.10
N GLY A 218 5.77 -2.02 6.82
CA GLY A 218 5.82 -2.06 8.28
C GLY A 218 4.75 -1.19 8.98
N PRO A 219 4.49 -1.41 10.29
CA PRO A 219 3.54 -0.59 11.06
C PRO A 219 3.86 0.91 11.04
N GLY A 220 5.16 1.26 11.03
CA GLY A 220 5.60 2.65 10.89
C GLY A 220 5.35 3.24 9.50
N ALA A 221 5.26 2.42 8.45
CA ALA A 221 4.90 2.87 7.10
C ALA A 221 3.40 3.23 7.04
N PHE A 222 2.54 2.43 7.69
CA PHE A 222 1.10 2.70 7.76
C PHE A 222 0.79 4.06 8.40
N ILE A 223 1.45 4.39 9.52
CA ILE A 223 1.24 5.67 10.21
C ILE A 223 1.68 6.85 9.32
N ARG A 224 2.76 6.70 8.55
CA ARG A 224 3.33 7.76 7.71
C ARG A 224 2.53 7.98 6.43
N TYR A 225 2.12 6.89 5.78
CA TYR A 225 1.45 6.90 4.49
C TYR A 225 0.00 7.38 4.61
N GLU A 226 -0.69 7.01 5.69
CA GLU A 226 -2.13 7.23 5.86
C GLU A 226 -2.48 8.22 7.00
N GLN A 227 -1.56 9.14 7.36
CA GLN A 227 -1.76 10.05 8.51
C GLN A 227 -3.09 10.84 8.44
N HIS A 228 -3.48 11.30 7.25
CA HIS A 228 -4.73 12.04 7.06
C HIS A 228 -5.95 11.12 7.11
N THR A 229 -5.83 9.90 6.60
CA THR A 229 -6.88 8.88 6.60
C THR A 229 -7.15 8.39 8.02
N LEU A 230 -6.13 8.26 8.86
CA LEU A 230 -6.30 7.94 10.29
C LEU A 230 -7.11 9.00 11.03
N ILE A 231 -6.81 10.29 10.79
CA ILE A 231 -7.60 11.40 11.36
C ILE A 231 -9.05 11.32 10.87
N ALA A 232 -9.27 11.07 9.57
CA ALA A 232 -10.61 10.92 9.01
C ALA A 232 -11.38 9.73 9.63
N ILE A 233 -10.73 8.58 9.84
CA ILE A 233 -11.33 7.42 10.52
C ILE A 233 -11.73 7.76 11.95
N ILE A 234 -10.87 8.47 12.69
CA ILE A 234 -11.18 8.89 14.06
C ILE A 234 -12.39 9.82 14.07
N LEU A 235 -12.42 10.84 13.22
CA LEU A 235 -13.55 11.78 13.12
C LEU A 235 -14.85 11.08 12.70
N ALA A 236 -14.79 10.20 11.70
CA ALA A 236 -15.93 9.40 11.25
C ALA A 236 -16.44 8.47 12.35
N SER A 237 -15.53 7.83 13.09
CA SER A 237 -15.88 6.94 14.21
C SER A 237 -16.53 7.71 15.37
N LEU A 238 -16.04 8.91 15.69
CA LEU A 238 -16.66 9.79 16.68
C LEU A 238 -18.05 10.24 16.24
N LEU A 239 -18.23 10.62 14.97
CA LEU A 239 -19.52 10.99 14.41
C LEU A 239 -20.52 9.82 14.43
N LEU A 240 -20.11 8.63 13.97
CA LEU A 240 -20.96 7.44 13.99
C LEU A 240 -21.35 7.04 15.41
N THR A 241 -20.41 7.14 16.36
CA THR A 241 -20.68 6.86 17.78
C THR A 241 -21.65 7.89 18.37
N PHE A 242 -21.52 9.17 18.00
CA PHE A 242 -22.45 10.22 18.40
C PHE A 242 -23.87 9.95 17.87
N LEU A 243 -23.99 9.59 16.58
CA LEU A 243 -25.27 9.25 15.95
C LEU A 243 -25.89 7.99 16.59
N PHE A 244 -25.09 6.95 16.82
CA PHE A 244 -25.54 5.72 17.49
C PHE A 244 -26.04 5.99 18.91
N ARG A 245 -25.33 6.84 19.67
CA ARG A 245 -25.77 7.27 21.01
C ARG A 245 -27.11 8.01 20.96
N ASN A 246 -27.29 8.92 20.00
CA ASN A 246 -28.54 9.66 19.85
C ASN A 246 -29.70 8.74 19.41
N TYR A 247 -29.43 7.77 18.54
CA TYR A 247 -30.39 6.75 18.15
C TYR A 247 -30.85 5.89 19.33
N LEU A 248 -29.92 5.40 20.16
CA LEU A 248 -30.25 4.63 21.37
C LEU A 248 -31.06 5.47 22.37
N ARG A 249 -30.75 6.77 22.50
CA ARG A 249 -31.56 7.68 23.33
C ARG A 249 -32.96 7.86 22.78
N TYR A 250 -33.10 8.07 21.47
CA TYR A 250 -34.40 8.24 20.81
C TYR A 250 -35.27 6.99 20.94
N ARG A 251 -34.73 5.78 20.71
CA ARG A 251 -35.48 4.53 20.92
C ARG A 251 -35.97 4.30 22.36
N ASN A 252 -35.33 4.95 23.33
CA ASN A 252 -35.71 4.84 24.73
C ASN A 252 -36.67 5.94 25.20
N THR A 253 -37.11 6.85 24.31
CA THR A 253 -38.13 7.84 24.67
C THR A 253 -39.50 7.19 24.80
N ILE A 254 -40.34 7.76 25.68
CA ILE A 254 -41.73 7.34 25.83
C ILE A 254 -42.51 7.51 24.52
N GLU A 255 -42.22 8.55 23.75
CA GLU A 255 -42.82 8.79 22.43
C GLU A 255 -42.59 7.62 21.46
N TYR A 256 -41.33 7.19 21.28
CA TYR A 256 -41.00 6.05 20.43
C TYR A 256 -41.62 4.75 20.94
N GLN A 257 -41.57 4.52 22.27
CA GLN A 257 -42.13 3.34 22.90
C GLN A 257 -43.66 3.30 22.79
N LEU A 258 -44.36 4.44 22.91
CA LEU A 258 -45.80 4.56 22.79
C LEU A 258 -46.26 4.24 21.37
N ARG A 259 -45.51 4.70 20.36
CA ARG A 259 -45.75 4.34 18.95
C ARG A 259 -45.73 2.84 18.74
N GLN A 260 -44.66 2.21 19.24
CA GLN A 260 -44.51 0.76 19.18
C GLN A 260 -45.60 0.05 20.00
N ALA A 261 -46.03 0.61 21.14
CA ALA A 261 -47.09 0.05 21.96
C ALA A 261 -48.45 0.02 21.24
N ILE A 262 -48.76 1.04 20.44
CA ILE A 262 -49.97 1.08 19.62
C ILE A 262 -49.89 0.03 18.49
N GLU A 263 -48.79 0.01 17.73
CA GLU A 263 -48.55 -0.98 16.68
C GLU A 263 -48.62 -2.43 17.21
N LEU A 264 -48.10 -2.66 18.42
CA LEU A 264 -48.06 -3.97 19.08
C LEU A 264 -49.25 -4.25 20.01
N LYS A 265 -50.29 -3.40 20.01
CA LYS A 265 -51.51 -3.54 20.84
C LYS A 265 -51.25 -3.77 22.33
N GLN A 266 -50.28 -3.05 22.90
CA GLN A 266 -49.90 -3.10 24.32
C GLN A 266 -50.74 -2.16 25.20
N LEU A 267 -51.51 -1.27 24.59
CA LEU A 267 -52.50 -0.44 25.27
C LEU A 267 -53.79 -1.24 25.42
N LYS A 268 -54.29 -1.34 26.65
CA LYS A 268 -55.52 -2.06 27.01
C LYS A 268 -56.54 -1.13 27.65
N PRO A 269 -57.83 -1.26 27.32
CA PRO A 269 -58.89 -0.55 28.01
C PRO A 269 -59.21 -1.26 29.34
N TYR A 270 -59.22 -0.52 30.44
CA TYR A 270 -59.83 -0.94 31.70
C TYR A 270 -61.11 -0.14 31.94
N ILE A 271 -62.09 -0.73 32.63
CA ILE A 271 -63.36 -0.08 32.94
C ILE A 271 -63.41 0.19 34.44
N GLN A 272 -63.53 1.46 34.83
CA GLN A 272 -63.76 1.86 36.22
C GLN A 272 -65.27 2.07 36.43
N PRO A 273 -65.93 1.33 37.35
CA PRO A 273 -67.36 1.45 37.57
C PRO A 273 -67.72 2.79 38.23
N ILE A 274 -68.76 3.45 37.74
CA ILE A 274 -69.34 4.66 38.31
C ILE A 274 -70.56 4.25 39.12
N ILE A 275 -70.55 4.57 40.43
CA ILE A 275 -71.61 4.19 41.37
C ILE A 275 -72.53 5.39 41.63
N GLY A 276 -73.84 5.19 41.48
CA GLY A 276 -74.85 6.22 41.76
C GLY A 276 -74.89 6.54 43.25
N SER A 277 -74.78 7.82 43.61
CA SER A 277 -74.69 8.26 45.02
C SER A 277 -75.98 8.05 45.81
N ASP A 278 -77.10 7.97 45.11
CA ASP A 278 -78.46 7.80 45.63
C ASP A 278 -78.89 6.33 45.77
N THR A 279 -78.45 5.48 44.83
CA THR A 279 -78.90 4.09 44.70
C THR A 279 -77.84 3.06 45.12
N GLY A 280 -76.56 3.45 45.16
CA GLY A 280 -75.44 2.54 45.40
C GLY A 280 -75.20 1.52 44.27
N GLN A 281 -75.91 1.65 43.14
CA GLN A 281 -75.82 0.75 42.00
C GLN A 281 -74.82 1.26 40.95
N ILE A 282 -74.30 0.37 40.12
CA ILE A 282 -73.45 0.74 38.98
C ILE A 282 -74.34 1.45 37.94
N VAL A 283 -74.07 2.73 37.70
CA VAL A 283 -74.82 3.58 36.75
C VAL A 283 -74.07 3.83 35.45
N GLY A 284 -72.78 3.44 35.39
CA GLY A 284 -71.95 3.58 34.20
C GLY A 284 -70.54 3.02 34.42
N GLY A 285 -69.67 3.19 33.42
CA GLY A 285 -68.26 2.84 33.53
C GLY A 285 -67.40 3.77 32.67
N GLU A 286 -66.31 4.26 33.24
CA GLU A 286 -65.32 5.07 32.53
C GLU A 286 -64.26 4.14 31.92
N VAL A 287 -64.00 4.29 30.62
CA VAL A 287 -62.94 3.54 29.93
C VAL A 287 -61.63 4.28 30.11
N LEU A 288 -60.64 3.60 30.68
CA LEU A 288 -59.34 4.16 30.98
C LEU A 288 -58.25 3.36 30.27
N VAL A 289 -57.42 4.05 29.47
CA VAL A 289 -56.29 3.43 28.78
C VAL A 289 -55.20 3.06 29.80
N ARG A 290 -54.67 1.84 29.68
CA ARG A 290 -53.54 1.32 30.45
C ARG A 290 -52.49 0.74 29.54
N TRP A 291 -51.22 0.99 29.85
CA TRP A 291 -50.12 0.44 29.08
C TRP A 291 -49.43 -0.69 29.85
N GLU A 292 -49.62 -1.91 29.35
CA GLU A 292 -48.91 -3.09 29.85
C GLU A 292 -47.64 -3.31 29.00
N HIS A 293 -46.52 -2.74 29.43
CA HIS A 293 -45.26 -2.87 28.69
C HIS A 293 -44.59 -4.22 29.00
N PRO A 294 -44.24 -5.04 27.99
CA PRO A 294 -43.80 -6.42 28.16
C PRO A 294 -42.53 -6.57 29.01
N LYS A 295 -41.67 -5.54 29.06
CA LYS A 295 -40.43 -5.54 29.88
C LYS A 295 -40.46 -4.62 31.09
N GLN A 296 -41.33 -3.61 31.12
CA GLN A 296 -41.34 -2.57 32.17
C GLN A 296 -42.54 -2.75 33.12
N GLY A 297 -43.46 -3.66 32.78
CA GLY A 297 -44.71 -3.84 33.50
C GLY A 297 -45.68 -2.71 33.20
N PHE A 298 -46.52 -2.41 34.16
CA PHE A 298 -47.53 -1.36 34.06
C PHE A 298 -46.87 0.03 34.01
N ILE A 299 -47.06 0.76 32.91
CA ILE A 299 -46.64 2.16 32.78
C ILE A 299 -47.83 3.04 33.16
N ALA A 300 -47.61 3.92 34.13
CA ALA A 300 -48.66 4.78 34.65
C ALA A 300 -49.19 5.77 33.59
N PRO A 301 -50.52 6.03 33.54
CA PRO A 301 -51.16 6.86 32.52
C PRO A 301 -50.56 8.27 32.37
N ASP A 302 -50.26 8.92 33.49
CA ASP A 302 -49.60 10.24 33.56
C ASP A 302 -48.30 10.33 32.75
N LYS A 303 -47.54 9.23 32.65
CA LYS A 303 -46.25 9.21 31.95
C LYS A 303 -46.37 9.20 30.42
N PHE A 304 -47.46 8.68 29.87
CA PHE A 304 -47.61 8.55 28.41
C PHE A 304 -48.76 9.39 27.84
N ILE A 305 -49.80 9.71 28.62
CA ILE A 305 -50.91 10.57 28.18
C ILE A 305 -50.40 11.95 27.83
N SER A 306 -49.58 12.58 28.68
CA SER A 306 -49.02 13.92 28.39
C SER A 306 -48.15 13.94 27.13
N VAL A 307 -47.50 12.82 26.81
CA VAL A 307 -46.71 12.66 25.58
C VAL A 307 -47.63 12.51 24.36
N ALA A 308 -48.68 11.71 24.48
CA ALA A 308 -49.71 11.51 23.44
C ALA A 308 -50.46 12.82 23.12
N GLU A 309 -50.74 13.64 24.12
CA GLU A 309 -51.41 14.93 23.98
C GLU A 309 -50.54 15.99 23.30
N THR A 310 -49.22 15.92 23.51
CA THR A 310 -48.27 16.86 22.91
C THR A 310 -48.00 16.52 21.43
N ASP A 311 -48.05 15.25 21.05
CA ASP A 311 -47.86 14.79 19.67
C ASP A 311 -49.20 14.67 18.93
N ARG A 312 -49.50 15.68 18.10
CA ARG A 312 -50.74 15.79 17.31
C ARG A 312 -51.01 14.62 16.36
N SER A 313 -50.02 13.76 16.09
CA SER A 313 -50.21 12.58 15.23
C SER A 313 -51.08 11.49 15.87
N TYR A 314 -51.11 11.40 17.21
CA TYR A 314 -51.97 10.47 17.96
C TYR A 314 -53.41 10.97 18.11
N GLN A 315 -53.61 12.28 18.19
CA GLN A 315 -54.95 12.87 18.25
C GLN A 315 -55.77 12.64 16.97
N ARG A 316 -55.12 12.36 15.83
CA ARG A 316 -55.79 12.20 14.53
C ARG A 316 -56.15 10.75 14.20
N SER A 317 -55.56 9.77 14.89
CA SER A 317 -55.76 8.34 14.57
C SER A 317 -56.88 7.69 15.37
N ASP A 318 -57.25 8.21 16.54
CA ASP A 318 -58.37 7.72 17.35
C ASP A 318 -59.13 8.91 17.94
N GLY A 319 -60.21 9.32 17.28
CA GLY A 319 -61.12 10.38 17.75
C GLY A 319 -62.00 10.00 18.94
N ASP A 320 -61.88 8.78 19.48
CA ASP A 320 -62.86 8.21 20.43
C ASP A 320 -62.25 7.59 21.71
N LEU A 321 -60.96 7.79 22.02
CA LEU A 321 -60.30 7.03 23.10
C LEU A 321 -59.57 7.84 24.19
N LEU A 322 -59.55 9.18 24.11
CA LEU A 322 -58.84 10.01 25.09
C LEU A 322 -59.65 11.17 25.67
N CYS A 323 -60.96 11.24 25.38
CA CYS A 323 -61.92 12.12 26.07
C CYS A 323 -63.17 11.33 26.43
#